data_AF-A0A804MYF2-F1
#
_entry.id   AF-A0A804MYF2-F1
#
_cell.length_a   1.000
_cell.length_b   1.000
_cell.length_c   1.000
_cell.angle_alpha   90.00
_cell.angle_beta   90.00
_cell.angle_gamma   90.00
#
_symmetry.space_group_name_H-M   'P 1'
#
loop_
_entity.id
_entity.type
_entity.pdbx_description
1 polymer ?
#
loop_
_entity_poly.entity_id
_entity_poly.type
_entity_poly.pdbx_seq_one_letter_code
_entity_poly.pdbx_strand_id
1 'polypeptide(L)'
;MAPPPLPTTRDGRKSLEAATYHDVLDLKQLLDLADKEGRVAVYGNKRNSDTSSVSSVSSSSSGSITSTSSASTSGGASPEPASTSKRRFLPWMRRSRDFDKRSTDTESLSQELPTKSTDDDAAGGWGTREFTSRDAETRLRTPVFFASIDQRDDSAGGESACTALVAVLAAALHAGHPAMPTRPELDALIRAGSSEWRKLCDDEAHMARFPNRHFDLDTVLAARTRPIAVRHDRAFVGFFQPESFASLSGAMSFDDIWREIGGGDGEREPGRADVYIVSWNDHFFVLKVESDCYYIIDTLGERLYEGCDKAYMLRFDGSSQMQAEGTDEVIATGKECCREFIKRFLAAIPLREELEIERRGAGGGDGGGAPHRRLQIEFHFTVLQDDNR
;
A
#
# COMPACT_ATOMS: atom_id res chain seq x y z
N MET A 1 -30.27 16.96 -62.83
CA MET A 1 -29.82 16.05 -63.91
C MET A 1 -28.38 15.68 -63.61
N ALA A 2 -28.14 14.40 -63.32
CA ALA A 2 -26.82 13.85 -63.01
C ALA A 2 -26.03 13.55 -64.30
N PRO A 3 -24.68 13.63 -64.30
CA PRO A 3 -23.85 13.07 -65.35
C PRO A 3 -23.51 11.58 -65.10
N PRO A 4 -23.14 10.82 -66.16
CA PRO A 4 -23.11 9.35 -66.17
C PRO A 4 -21.80 8.75 -65.62
N PRO A 5 -21.76 7.43 -65.35
CA PRO A 5 -20.64 6.78 -64.66
C PRO A 5 -19.51 6.36 -65.62
N LEU A 6 -18.29 6.26 -65.07
CA LEU A 6 -17.12 5.67 -65.72
C LEU A 6 -16.84 4.25 -65.19
N PRO A 7 -16.18 3.39 -65.99
CA PRO A 7 -16.31 1.93 -65.88
C PRO A 7 -15.29 1.26 -64.97
N THR A 8 -15.68 0.08 -64.54
CA THR A 8 -14.91 -0.92 -63.78
C THR A 8 -13.86 -1.61 -64.64
N THR A 9 -12.62 -1.68 -64.15
CA THR A 9 -11.62 -2.66 -64.58
C THR A 9 -11.12 -3.45 -63.38
N ARG A 10 -11.16 -4.76 -63.53
CA ARG A 10 -10.85 -5.81 -62.56
C ARG A 10 -9.53 -6.44 -62.96
N ASP A 11 -8.58 -6.47 -62.05
CA ASP A 11 -7.45 -7.42 -61.93
C ASP A 11 -6.77 -7.08 -60.59
N GLY A 12 -6.54 -7.96 -59.62
CA GLY A 12 -6.20 -9.37 -59.71
C GLY A 12 -4.72 -9.50 -59.35
N ARG A 13 -4.42 -9.86 -58.08
CA ARG A 13 -3.15 -10.37 -57.47
C ARG A 13 -2.98 -9.75 -56.08
N LYS A 14 -2.38 -10.37 -55.06
CA LYS A 14 -2.04 -11.74 -54.66
C LYS A 14 -1.58 -11.56 -53.19
N SER A 15 -1.89 -12.53 -52.33
CA SER A 15 -1.43 -12.64 -50.94
C SER A 15 0.07 -12.36 -50.77
N LEU A 16 0.41 -11.58 -49.74
CA LEU A 16 1.71 -11.49 -49.06
C LEU A 16 1.47 -10.87 -47.68
N GLU A 17 1.00 -11.71 -46.76
CA GLU A 17 1.15 -11.51 -45.31
C GLU A 17 2.42 -12.23 -44.85
N ALA A 18 2.96 -11.76 -43.73
CA ALA A 18 4.00 -12.33 -42.87
C ALA A 18 5.46 -11.87 -43.10
N ALA A 19 5.85 -10.86 -42.34
CA ALA A 19 7.14 -10.63 -41.67
C ALA A 19 7.07 -9.20 -41.09
N THR A 20 7.20 -8.89 -39.80
CA THR A 20 7.94 -9.47 -38.68
C THR A 20 7.31 -8.96 -37.37
N TYR A 21 6.82 -9.85 -36.50
CA TYR A 21 6.57 -9.53 -35.09
C TYR A 21 7.84 -9.89 -34.31
N HIS A 22 8.36 -8.95 -33.52
CA HIS A 22 9.37 -9.25 -32.51
C HIS A 22 8.72 -10.01 -31.38
N ASP A 23 9.23 -11.22 -31.13
CA ASP A 23 8.77 -12.16 -30.11
C ASP A 23 9.02 -11.56 -28.71
N VAL A 24 7.94 -11.32 -27.95
CA VAL A 24 8.01 -10.98 -26.53
C VAL A 24 8.02 -12.31 -25.77
N LEU A 25 9.13 -12.59 -25.07
CA LEU A 25 9.29 -13.84 -24.34
C LEU A 25 8.30 -13.91 -23.17
N ASP A 26 7.62 -15.04 -23.07
CA ASP A 26 6.69 -15.36 -21.99
C ASP A 26 7.43 -15.49 -20.64
N LEU A 27 6.75 -15.19 -19.53
CA LEU A 27 7.29 -15.19 -18.16
C LEU A 27 7.93 -16.53 -17.78
N LYS A 28 7.41 -17.63 -18.35
CA LYS A 28 7.98 -18.97 -18.17
C LYS A 28 9.35 -19.11 -18.87
N GLN A 29 9.55 -18.48 -20.02
CA GLN A 29 10.82 -18.51 -20.76
C GLN A 29 11.89 -17.63 -20.08
N LEU A 30 11.47 -16.54 -19.41
CA LEU A 30 12.35 -15.73 -18.56
C LEU A 30 12.84 -16.49 -17.32
N LEU A 31 11.97 -17.28 -16.70
CA LEU A 31 12.34 -18.12 -15.55
C LEU A 31 13.26 -19.30 -15.95
N ASP A 32 13.00 -19.94 -17.09
CA ASP A 32 13.85 -21.02 -17.61
C ASP A 32 15.25 -20.51 -18.05
N LEU A 33 15.39 -19.21 -18.38
CA LEU A 33 16.68 -18.57 -18.63
C LEU A 33 17.45 -18.27 -17.33
N ALA A 34 16.75 -17.88 -16.27
CA ALA A 34 17.34 -17.64 -14.95
C ALA A 34 17.88 -18.93 -14.31
N ASP A 35 17.22 -20.08 -14.52
CA ASP A 35 17.69 -21.39 -14.04
C ASP A 35 18.88 -21.94 -14.86
N LYS A 36 19.05 -21.51 -16.12
CA LYS A 36 20.20 -21.87 -16.98
C LYS A 36 21.47 -21.08 -16.64
N GLU A 37 21.35 -19.92 -16.01
CA GLU A 37 22.49 -19.09 -15.56
C GLU A 37 22.80 -19.30 -14.07
N GLY A 38 22.87 -20.57 -13.65
CA GLY A 38 23.14 -20.96 -12.27
C GLY A 38 24.46 -20.41 -11.71
N ARG A 39 24.35 -19.48 -10.76
CA ARG A 39 25.29 -19.37 -9.62
C ARG A 39 24.52 -19.52 -8.31
N VAL A 40 24.46 -20.77 -7.89
CA VAL A 40 24.01 -21.26 -6.58
C VAL A 40 24.82 -20.59 -5.47
N ALA A 41 24.17 -19.82 -4.60
CA ALA A 41 24.70 -19.45 -3.29
C ALA A 41 23.89 -20.16 -2.20
N VAL A 42 24.28 -21.40 -1.90
CA VAL A 42 23.86 -22.12 -0.69
C VAL A 42 24.54 -21.44 0.50
N TYR A 43 23.81 -20.67 1.30
CA TYR A 43 24.28 -20.26 2.62
C TYR A 43 24.02 -21.39 3.62
N GLY A 44 25.01 -22.27 3.74
CA GLY A 44 25.12 -23.22 4.85
C GLY A 44 25.53 -22.49 6.12
N ASN A 45 24.75 -22.67 7.18
CA ASN A 45 24.96 -22.05 8.47
C ASN A 45 26.19 -22.66 9.18
N LYS A 46 27.36 -22.03 9.02
CA LYS A 46 28.60 -22.44 9.69
C LYS A 46 28.68 -21.77 11.07
N ARG A 47 28.34 -22.55 12.11
CA ARG A 47 28.66 -22.23 13.51
C ARG A 47 30.19 -22.21 13.67
N ASN A 48 30.73 -21.06 14.05
CA ASN A 48 32.09 -20.99 14.60
C ASN A 48 32.03 -21.32 16.10
N SER A 49 32.71 -22.40 16.46
CA SER A 49 33.20 -22.69 17.80
C SER A 49 34.63 -22.15 17.94
N ASP A 50 34.94 -21.48 19.04
CA ASP A 50 36.25 -21.46 19.70
C ASP A 50 35.98 -21.18 21.20
N THR A 51 35.94 -22.23 22.02
CA THR A 51 36.98 -22.69 22.97
C THR A 51 37.35 -21.71 24.08
N SER A 52 36.97 -22.04 25.32
CA SER A 52 37.89 -22.06 26.46
C SER A 52 37.46 -23.13 27.47
N SER A 53 38.44 -23.97 27.81
CA SER A 53 38.38 -25.11 28.72
C SER A 53 38.47 -24.64 30.18
N VAL A 54 37.85 -25.35 31.15
CA VAL A 54 38.51 -26.31 32.07
C VAL A 54 37.55 -26.82 33.17
N SER A 55 37.54 -28.16 33.35
CA SER A 55 37.49 -28.96 34.60
C SER A 55 36.32 -28.76 35.62
N SER A 56 35.72 -29.77 36.27
CA SER A 56 35.81 -31.24 36.31
C SER A 56 34.91 -31.75 37.47
N VAL A 57 34.47 -33.02 37.42
CA VAL A 57 34.02 -33.92 38.53
C VAL A 57 32.65 -33.58 39.19
N SER A 58 31.73 -34.45 39.61
CA SER A 58 31.65 -35.90 39.88
C SER A 58 30.17 -36.37 39.90
N SER A 59 30.02 -37.69 39.77
CA SER A 59 28.92 -38.64 39.94
C SER A 59 27.91 -38.55 41.09
N SER A 60 26.79 -39.30 40.89
CA SER A 60 26.09 -40.27 41.80
C SER A 60 24.61 -39.91 42.11
N SER A 61 23.62 -40.68 41.59
CA SER A 61 22.85 -41.80 42.23
C SER A 61 21.84 -41.34 43.29
N SER A 62 20.66 -41.90 43.59
CA SER A 62 19.74 -42.96 43.13
C SER A 62 18.54 -42.94 44.10
N GLY A 63 17.36 -43.49 43.73
CA GLY A 63 16.28 -43.92 44.65
C GLY A 63 15.12 -42.92 44.80
N SER A 64 13.90 -43.14 44.28
CA SER A 64 12.84 -44.14 44.57
C SER A 64 12.28 -44.07 46.01
N ILE A 65 11.00 -43.67 46.19
CA ILE A 65 9.84 -44.54 46.57
C ILE A 65 8.57 -43.74 47.01
N THR A 66 7.40 -44.20 46.51
CA THR A 66 6.05 -44.36 47.15
C THR A 66 5.35 -43.16 47.83
N SER A 67 4.25 -42.59 47.31
CA SER A 67 2.82 -43.02 47.20
C SER A 67 1.92 -42.55 48.37
N THR A 68 0.83 -41.80 48.08
CA THR A 68 -0.60 -42.07 48.38
C THR A 68 -1.45 -40.77 48.41
N SER A 69 -2.57 -40.78 47.66
CA SER A 69 -3.93 -40.16 47.83
C SER A 69 -4.13 -39.05 48.89
N SER A 70 -4.93 -37.98 48.71
CA SER A 70 -6.25 -37.83 48.06
C SER A 70 -6.71 -36.36 47.99
N ALA A 71 -7.48 -36.04 46.94
CA ALA A 71 -8.59 -35.05 46.83
C ALA A 71 -8.56 -33.73 47.63
N SER A 72 -8.58 -32.58 46.94
CA SER A 72 -9.82 -31.78 46.68
C SER A 72 -9.52 -30.34 46.22
N THR A 73 -10.22 -29.94 45.16
CA THR A 73 -10.76 -28.62 44.81
C THR A 73 -9.90 -27.34 44.83
N SER A 74 -9.97 -26.67 43.68
CA SER A 74 -10.12 -25.22 43.43
C SER A 74 -8.92 -24.45 42.84
N GLY A 75 -9.11 -24.05 41.57
CA GLY A 75 -8.78 -22.72 41.04
C GLY A 75 -7.32 -22.26 41.06
N GLY A 76 -6.47 -22.86 40.22
CA GLY A 76 -5.15 -22.33 39.91
C GLY A 76 -5.17 -21.48 38.65
N ALA A 77 -4.77 -20.21 38.79
CA ALA A 77 -4.65 -19.20 37.76
C ALA A 77 -3.75 -19.60 36.59
N SER A 78 -4.17 -19.25 35.37
CA SER A 78 -3.34 -19.24 34.16
C SER A 78 -2.18 -18.24 34.30
N PRO A 79 -0.99 -18.55 33.79
CA PRO A 79 0.04 -17.54 33.58
C PRO A 79 -0.27 -16.75 32.30
N GLU A 80 -0.33 -15.43 32.42
CA GLU A 80 -0.42 -14.51 31.28
C GLU A 80 0.81 -14.64 30.37
N PRO A 81 0.64 -14.67 29.04
CA PRO A 81 1.72 -14.37 28.13
C PRO A 81 1.87 -12.84 28.01
N ALA A 82 2.99 -12.33 28.51
CA ALA A 82 3.40 -10.94 28.35
C ALA A 82 3.38 -10.54 26.87
N SER A 83 2.47 -9.62 26.53
CA SER A 83 2.42 -8.93 25.24
C SER A 83 3.64 -8.02 25.12
N THR A 84 4.68 -8.49 24.44
CA THR A 84 5.72 -7.60 23.90
C THR A 84 5.35 -7.27 22.46
N SER A 85 4.39 -6.35 22.29
CA SER A 85 4.11 -5.73 21.01
C SER A 85 5.30 -4.83 20.63
N LYS A 86 6.30 -5.43 19.97
CA LYS A 86 7.42 -4.71 19.36
C LYS A 86 6.91 -4.12 18.05
N ARG A 87 6.42 -2.87 18.13
CA ARG A 87 6.11 -1.99 17.00
C ARG A 87 7.22 -2.07 15.95
N ARG A 88 6.94 -2.69 14.79
CA ARG A 88 7.79 -2.57 13.61
C ARG A 88 7.33 -1.35 12.84
N PHE A 89 8.05 -0.26 13.05
CA PHE A 89 7.87 1.00 12.36
C PHE A 89 8.26 0.87 10.89
N LEU A 90 7.51 1.54 10.01
CA LEU A 90 7.79 1.62 8.58
C LEU A 90 9.23 2.14 8.34
N PRO A 91 9.95 1.70 7.29
CA PRO A 91 11.40 1.96 7.11
C PRO A 91 11.83 3.45 7.18
N TRP A 92 10.98 4.36 6.72
CA TRP A 92 11.18 5.83 6.74
C TRP A 92 11.08 6.49 8.14
N MET A 93 10.60 5.81 9.18
CA MET A 93 10.61 6.35 10.55
C MET A 93 12.01 6.33 11.20
N ARG A 94 13.05 5.82 10.54
CA ARG A 94 14.31 5.48 11.20
C ARG A 94 15.33 6.61 11.40
N ARG A 95 15.06 7.85 10.96
CA ARG A 95 16.03 8.95 11.12
C ARG A 95 15.36 10.30 11.41
N SER A 96 14.91 10.48 12.64
CA SER A 96 14.82 11.81 13.24
C SER A 96 15.19 11.74 14.72
N ARG A 97 16.50 11.65 14.96
CA ARG A 97 17.15 11.90 16.25
C ARG A 97 18.65 11.70 16.04
N ASP A 98 19.32 12.78 15.67
CA ASP A 98 20.72 13.08 15.99
C ASP A 98 21.05 14.45 15.36
N PHE A 99 20.78 15.52 16.11
CA PHE A 99 21.45 16.80 15.88
C PHE A 99 22.02 17.28 17.21
N ASP A 100 23.33 17.44 17.20
CA ASP A 100 24.19 17.63 18.36
C ASP A 100 23.93 18.93 19.12
N LYS A 101 24.09 18.81 20.44
CA LYS A 101 23.97 19.86 21.43
C LYS A 101 25.32 20.55 21.63
N ARG A 102 25.52 21.77 21.11
CA ARG A 102 26.47 22.73 21.70
C ARG A 102 26.18 24.20 21.36
N SER A 103 26.39 25.02 22.41
CA SER A 103 26.55 26.49 22.52
C SER A 103 25.31 27.39 22.73
N THR A 104 25.01 27.60 24.02
CA THR A 104 24.92 28.87 24.79
C THR A 104 24.07 30.05 24.30
N ASP A 105 23.05 30.35 25.13
CA ASP A 105 22.54 31.64 25.62
C ASP A 105 22.37 32.79 24.61
N THR A 106 21.14 33.24 24.33
CA THR A 106 20.42 34.34 25.04
C THR A 106 19.05 34.59 24.37
N GLU A 107 18.07 35.02 25.17
CA GLU A 107 16.80 35.72 24.82
C GLU A 107 15.61 34.93 24.24
N SER A 108 14.77 34.48 25.19
CA SER A 108 13.30 34.47 25.20
C SER A 108 12.54 35.06 23.99
N LEU A 109 11.93 34.17 23.20
CA LEU A 109 10.71 34.45 22.45
C LEU A 109 9.85 33.18 22.44
N SER A 110 8.72 33.27 23.14
CA SER A 110 7.71 32.22 23.25
C SER A 110 7.24 31.77 21.86
N GLN A 111 7.56 30.54 21.47
CA GLN A 111 6.89 29.85 20.38
C GLN A 111 6.06 28.72 20.98
N GLU A 112 4.76 28.85 20.81
CA GLU A 112 3.76 27.88 21.23
C GLU A 112 4.01 26.54 20.53
N LEU A 113 3.99 25.48 21.33
CA LEU A 113 3.96 24.10 20.86
C LEU A 113 2.70 23.88 20.03
N PRO A 114 2.72 23.10 18.94
CA PRO A 114 1.54 22.83 18.14
C PRO A 114 0.46 22.20 19.04
N THR A 115 -0.63 22.92 19.17
CA THR A 115 -1.83 22.46 19.87
C THR A 115 -2.29 21.17 19.21
N LYS A 116 -2.38 20.12 20.02
CA LYS A 116 -3.01 18.85 19.66
C LYS A 116 -4.43 19.18 19.19
N SER A 117 -4.67 19.19 17.88
CA SER A 117 -5.98 19.44 17.29
C SER A 117 -6.88 18.23 17.55
N THR A 118 -7.35 18.10 18.78
CA THR A 118 -8.50 17.25 19.12
C THR A 118 -9.77 17.94 18.67
N ASP A 119 -9.90 18.19 17.37
CA ASP A 119 -11.21 18.34 16.76
C ASP A 119 -11.72 16.92 16.52
N ASP A 120 -12.17 16.32 17.61
CA ASP A 120 -13.04 15.15 17.57
C ASP A 120 -14.39 15.68 17.06
N ASP A 121 -14.59 15.62 15.74
CA ASP A 121 -15.88 15.93 15.11
C ASP A 121 -16.90 14.92 15.65
N ALA A 122 -17.55 15.33 16.75
CA ALA A 122 -18.54 14.57 17.49
C ALA A 122 -19.73 14.15 16.61
N ALA A 123 -19.94 14.86 15.49
CA ALA A 123 -20.87 14.48 14.44
C ALA A 123 -20.08 13.81 13.30
N GLY A 124 -20.28 12.51 13.10
CA GLY A 124 -19.75 11.80 11.94
C GLY A 124 -20.16 12.45 10.64
N GLY A 125 -19.21 13.11 9.97
CA GLY A 125 -19.48 13.87 8.77
C GLY A 125 -18.22 14.24 8.00
N TRP A 126 -18.45 14.68 6.77
CA TRP A 126 -17.41 15.28 5.94
C TRP A 126 -17.10 16.68 6.44
N GLY A 127 -15.83 16.94 6.75
CA GLY A 127 -15.33 18.26 7.14
C GLY A 127 -14.18 18.68 6.23
N THR A 128 -14.03 19.97 5.94
CA THR A 128 -12.82 20.44 5.25
C THR A 128 -11.71 20.60 6.27
N ARG A 129 -10.56 19.96 6.02
CA ARG A 129 -9.37 20.11 6.86
C ARG A 129 -8.15 20.42 6.02
N GLU A 130 -7.13 20.94 6.68
CA GLU A 130 -5.81 21.19 6.10
C GLU A 130 -4.80 20.19 6.69
N PHE A 131 -3.95 19.64 5.83
CA PHE A 131 -2.88 18.71 6.19
C PHE A 131 -1.56 19.21 5.60
N THR A 132 -0.48 19.10 6.35
CA THR A 132 0.88 19.36 5.86
C THR A 132 1.57 18.05 5.54
N SER A 133 2.26 17.98 4.40
CA SER A 133 3.05 16.81 4.01
C SER A 133 4.15 16.55 5.03
N ARG A 134 4.59 15.29 5.13
CA ARG A 134 5.55 14.90 6.19
C ARG A 134 6.95 15.45 6.01
N ASP A 135 7.28 15.91 4.80
CA ASP A 135 8.49 16.67 4.54
C ASP A 135 8.31 18.18 4.71
N ALA A 136 7.12 18.62 5.13
CA ALA A 136 6.76 20.01 5.33
C ALA A 136 6.96 20.89 4.08
N GLU A 137 6.85 20.32 2.88
CA GLU A 137 6.97 21.07 1.62
C GLU A 137 5.61 21.52 1.06
N THR A 138 4.50 20.89 1.46
CA THR A 138 3.16 21.21 0.91
C THR A 138 2.02 21.13 1.93
N ARG A 139 0.98 21.93 1.68
CA ARG A 139 -0.32 21.85 2.37
C ARG A 139 -1.42 21.41 1.44
N LEU A 140 -2.30 20.56 1.93
CA LEU A 140 -3.52 20.11 1.27
C LEU A 140 -4.73 20.53 2.09
N ARG A 141 -5.60 21.34 1.51
CA ARG A 141 -6.94 21.62 2.02
C ARG A 141 -7.96 20.81 1.21
N THR A 142 -8.67 19.90 1.86
CA THR A 142 -9.61 18.99 1.19
C THR A 142 -10.71 18.50 2.15
N PRO A 143 -11.90 18.13 1.65
CA PRO A 143 -12.86 17.39 2.44
C PRO A 143 -12.31 16.03 2.90
N VAL A 144 -12.44 15.77 4.20
CA VAL A 144 -12.02 14.54 4.87
C VAL A 144 -13.16 13.99 5.71
N PHE A 145 -13.20 12.67 5.81
CA PHE A 145 -14.07 11.91 6.68
C PHE A 145 -13.24 10.92 7.48
N PHE A 146 -13.43 10.88 8.80
CA PHE A 146 -12.75 9.92 9.68
C PHE A 146 -13.71 8.85 10.19
N ALA A 147 -13.23 7.61 10.16
CA ALA A 147 -13.75 6.48 10.92
C ALA A 147 -13.57 6.69 12.43
N SER A 148 -14.15 5.81 13.25
CA SER A 148 -13.88 5.80 14.69
C SER A 148 -12.61 5.00 15.02
N ILE A 149 -12.22 4.09 14.12
CA ILE A 149 -11.10 3.15 14.27
C ILE A 149 -10.26 3.12 13.01
N ASP A 150 -9.02 2.65 13.12
CA ASP A 150 -8.22 2.20 11.98
C ASP A 150 -8.03 0.68 12.00
N GLN A 151 -7.27 0.14 11.05
CA GLN A 151 -7.04 -1.31 10.96
C GLN A 151 -6.26 -1.89 12.16
N ARG A 152 -5.53 -1.05 12.91
CA ARG A 152 -4.70 -1.46 14.05
C ARG A 152 -5.42 -1.37 15.38
N ASP A 153 -6.59 -0.74 15.41
CA ASP A 153 -7.45 -0.72 16.59
C ASP A 153 -7.70 -2.14 17.12
N ASP A 154 -7.71 -2.30 18.44
CA ASP A 154 -7.89 -3.60 19.10
C ASP A 154 -9.22 -4.27 18.69
N SER A 155 -10.26 -3.47 18.40
CA SER A 155 -11.56 -4.00 17.96
C SER A 155 -11.56 -4.46 16.49
N ALA A 156 -10.60 -4.01 15.68
CA ALA A 156 -10.38 -4.50 14.33
C ALA A 156 -9.45 -5.72 14.35
N GLY A 157 -8.31 -5.61 15.05
CA GLY A 157 -7.28 -6.66 15.14
C GLY A 157 -6.65 -6.99 13.78
N GLY A 158 -6.43 -5.99 12.92
CA GLY A 158 -6.05 -6.14 11.52
C GLY A 158 -4.70 -5.50 11.15
N GLU A 159 -3.67 -5.64 12.00
CA GLU A 159 -2.36 -4.97 11.82
C GLU A 159 -1.77 -5.12 10.39
N SER A 160 -1.88 -6.32 9.81
CA SER A 160 -1.43 -6.68 8.44
C SER A 160 -2.59 -6.97 7.48
N ALA A 161 -3.79 -6.54 7.80
CA ALA A 161 -5.00 -6.93 7.08
C ALA A 161 -5.31 -6.04 5.86
N CYS A 162 -4.48 -5.04 5.54
CA CYS A 162 -4.78 -4.00 4.55
C CYS A 162 -5.31 -4.57 3.22
N THR A 163 -4.71 -5.62 2.68
CA THR A 163 -5.15 -6.29 1.44
C THR A 163 -6.59 -6.84 1.53
N ALA A 164 -6.96 -7.45 2.66
CA ALA A 164 -8.31 -7.95 2.88
C ALA A 164 -9.31 -6.80 3.09
N LEU A 165 -8.90 -5.74 3.80
CA LEU A 165 -9.74 -4.57 4.03
C LEU A 165 -10.08 -3.87 2.72
N VAL A 166 -9.10 -3.63 1.84
CA VAL A 166 -9.36 -2.98 0.54
C VAL A 166 -10.25 -3.82 -0.38
N ALA A 167 -10.17 -5.15 -0.32
CA ALA A 167 -11.06 -6.02 -1.07
C ALA A 167 -12.52 -5.91 -0.58
N VAL A 168 -12.72 -5.87 0.75
CA VAL A 168 -14.04 -5.64 1.35
C VAL A 168 -14.57 -4.24 1.04
N LEU A 169 -13.73 -3.21 1.12
CA LEU A 169 -14.08 -1.83 0.80
C LEU A 169 -14.45 -1.68 -0.68
N ALA A 170 -13.65 -2.23 -1.60
CA ALA A 170 -13.93 -2.16 -3.03
C ALA A 170 -15.29 -2.82 -3.37
N ALA A 171 -15.58 -3.99 -2.80
CA ALA A 171 -16.88 -4.64 -2.97
C ALA A 171 -18.04 -3.80 -2.43
N ALA A 172 -17.86 -3.16 -1.26
CA ALA A 172 -18.88 -2.27 -0.68
C ALA A 172 -19.10 -1.01 -1.52
N LEU A 173 -18.05 -0.42 -2.11
CA LEU A 173 -18.17 0.73 -2.99
C LEU A 173 -18.92 0.39 -4.27
N HIS A 174 -18.68 -0.78 -4.87
CA HIS A 174 -19.46 -1.24 -6.02
C HIS A 174 -20.94 -1.41 -5.68
N ALA A 175 -21.25 -1.99 -4.52
CA ALA A 175 -22.64 -2.24 -4.10
C ALA A 175 -23.40 -0.98 -3.64
N GLY A 176 -22.68 -0.01 -3.05
CA GLY A 176 -23.27 1.20 -2.45
C GLY A 176 -23.26 2.43 -3.36
N HIS A 177 -22.62 2.38 -4.53
CA HIS A 177 -22.50 3.52 -5.43
C HIS A 177 -23.90 4.08 -5.83
N PRO A 178 -24.11 5.41 -5.80
CA PRO A 178 -23.13 6.49 -5.61
C PRO A 178 -22.79 6.88 -4.17
N ALA A 179 -23.41 6.26 -3.17
CA ALA A 179 -23.19 6.63 -1.77
C ALA A 179 -21.78 6.21 -1.29
N MET A 180 -21.21 7.03 -0.40
CA MET A 180 -20.02 6.68 0.38
C MET A 180 -20.45 6.12 1.75
N PRO A 181 -19.68 5.20 2.34
CA PRO A 181 -20.02 4.64 3.65
C PRO A 181 -20.14 5.72 4.73
N THR A 182 -21.14 5.58 5.59
CA THR A 182 -21.23 6.33 6.85
C THR A 182 -20.17 5.85 7.85
N ARG A 183 -19.97 6.56 8.97
CA ARG A 183 -18.95 6.21 9.96
C ARG A 183 -19.17 4.79 10.53
N PRO A 184 -20.38 4.41 10.98
CA PRO A 184 -20.64 3.06 11.46
C PRO A 184 -20.43 1.99 10.38
N GLU A 185 -20.78 2.29 9.12
CA GLU A 185 -20.56 1.37 8.00
C GLU A 185 -19.07 1.19 7.71
N LEU A 186 -18.29 2.27 7.69
CA LEU A 186 -16.84 2.21 7.50
C LEU A 186 -16.16 1.41 8.62
N ASP A 187 -16.52 1.66 9.88
CA ASP A 187 -16.03 0.88 11.03
C ASP A 187 -16.42 -0.61 10.91
N ALA A 188 -17.63 -0.90 10.43
CA ALA A 188 -18.07 -2.27 10.20
C ALA A 188 -17.29 -2.95 9.06
N LEU A 189 -16.99 -2.23 7.98
CA LEU A 189 -16.17 -2.72 6.87
C LEU A 189 -14.73 -3.02 7.30
N ILE A 190 -14.14 -2.17 8.15
CA ILE A 190 -12.80 -2.39 8.72
C ILE A 190 -12.77 -3.67 9.56
N ARG A 191 -13.76 -3.87 10.45
CA ARG A 191 -13.88 -5.10 11.26
C ARG A 191 -14.14 -6.32 10.38
N ALA A 192 -14.96 -6.19 9.34
CA ALA A 192 -15.25 -7.28 8.40
C ALA A 192 -14.00 -7.70 7.62
N GLY A 193 -13.25 -6.75 7.06
CA GLY A 193 -11.97 -7.03 6.37
C GLY A 193 -10.94 -7.68 7.29
N SER A 194 -10.84 -7.20 8.53
CA SER A 194 -9.95 -7.80 9.54
C SER A 194 -10.39 -9.21 9.95
N SER A 195 -11.70 -9.49 9.95
CA SER A 195 -12.24 -10.84 10.18
C SER A 195 -11.90 -11.78 9.02
N GLU A 196 -12.05 -11.35 7.77
CA GLU A 196 -11.65 -12.16 6.61
C GLU A 196 -10.13 -12.45 6.61
N TRP A 197 -9.31 -11.46 6.94
CA TRP A 197 -7.87 -11.65 7.11
C TRP A 197 -7.52 -12.69 8.18
N ARG A 198 -8.22 -12.68 9.33
CA ARG A 198 -8.01 -13.69 10.38
C ARG A 198 -8.35 -15.10 9.90
N LYS A 199 -9.45 -15.27 9.15
CA LYS A 199 -9.80 -16.57 8.55
C LYS A 199 -8.71 -17.06 7.59
N LEU A 200 -8.09 -16.17 6.82
CA LEU A 200 -6.94 -16.53 5.96
C LEU A 200 -5.72 -16.95 6.79
N CYS A 201 -5.50 -16.32 7.94
CA CYS A 201 -4.42 -16.70 8.87
C CYS A 201 -4.66 -18.04 9.57
N ASP A 202 -5.90 -18.50 9.69
CA ASP A 202 -6.23 -19.79 10.30
C ASP A 202 -5.95 -20.98 9.36
N ASP A 203 -5.72 -20.71 8.06
CA ASP A 203 -5.36 -21.73 7.07
C ASP A 203 -3.85 -22.01 7.06
N GLU A 204 -3.48 -23.27 7.26
CA GLU A 204 -2.07 -23.69 7.34
C GLU A 204 -1.29 -23.48 6.03
N ALA A 205 -1.95 -23.64 4.87
CA ALA A 205 -1.28 -23.48 3.58
C ALA A 205 -0.97 -22.00 3.30
N HIS A 206 -1.91 -21.11 3.64
CA HIS A 206 -1.67 -19.68 3.62
C HIS A 206 -0.55 -19.28 4.58
N MET A 207 -0.54 -19.80 5.81
CA MET A 207 0.51 -19.48 6.78
C MET A 207 1.89 -20.03 6.40
N ALA A 208 1.95 -21.16 5.69
CA ALA A 208 3.20 -21.68 5.13
C ALA A 208 3.75 -20.76 4.02
N ARG A 209 2.89 -20.18 3.18
CA ARG A 209 3.27 -19.26 2.10
C ARG A 209 3.55 -17.83 2.59
N PHE A 210 2.78 -17.36 3.58
CA PHE A 210 2.85 -16.00 4.14
C PHE A 210 3.07 -16.02 5.67
N PRO A 211 4.26 -16.41 6.16
CA PRO A 211 4.53 -16.48 7.61
C PRO A 211 4.40 -15.13 8.33
N ASN A 212 4.57 -14.02 7.59
CA ASN A 212 4.40 -12.67 8.10
C ASN A 212 2.94 -12.19 8.12
N ARG A 213 1.99 -12.97 7.60
CA ARG A 213 0.55 -12.65 7.49
C ARG A 213 0.22 -11.48 6.54
N HIS A 214 1.16 -11.07 5.69
CA HIS A 214 0.91 -10.11 4.61
C HIS A 214 0.52 -10.90 3.35
N PHE A 215 -0.77 -10.97 3.07
CA PHE A 215 -1.29 -11.66 1.88
C PHE A 215 -1.22 -10.74 0.66
N ASP A 216 -0.83 -11.30 -0.49
CA ASP A 216 -0.98 -10.62 -1.77
C ASP A 216 -2.46 -10.54 -2.18
N LEU A 217 -2.77 -9.61 -3.10
CA LEU A 217 -4.14 -9.35 -3.54
C LEU A 217 -4.77 -10.61 -4.17
N ASP A 218 -4.00 -11.37 -4.94
CA ASP A 218 -4.48 -12.59 -5.60
C ASP A 218 -4.92 -13.65 -4.59
N THR A 219 -4.19 -13.83 -3.49
CA THR A 219 -4.56 -14.76 -2.42
C THR A 219 -5.88 -14.34 -1.77
N VAL A 220 -6.06 -13.06 -1.49
CA VAL A 220 -7.30 -12.53 -0.90
C VAL A 220 -8.48 -12.71 -1.87
N LEU A 221 -8.31 -12.43 -3.16
CA LEU A 221 -9.36 -12.57 -4.16
C LEU A 221 -9.69 -14.04 -4.45
N ALA A 222 -8.71 -14.92 -4.45
CA ALA A 222 -8.88 -16.37 -4.64
C ALA A 222 -9.71 -17.02 -3.54
N ALA A 223 -9.71 -16.45 -2.33
CA ALA A 223 -10.56 -16.90 -1.23
C ALA A 223 -12.06 -16.60 -1.44
N ARG A 224 -12.43 -15.82 -2.48
CA ARG A 224 -13.82 -15.51 -2.87
C ARG A 224 -14.69 -15.00 -1.72
N THR A 225 -14.10 -14.25 -0.80
CA THR A 225 -14.82 -13.66 0.33
C THR A 225 -15.76 -12.54 -0.11
N ARG A 226 -15.52 -11.96 -1.30
CA ARG A 226 -16.31 -10.87 -1.90
C ARG A 226 -16.42 -11.05 -3.42
N PRO A 227 -17.52 -10.56 -4.04
CA PRO A 227 -17.77 -10.74 -5.47
C PRO A 227 -17.04 -9.68 -6.30
N ILE A 228 -15.71 -9.61 -6.19
CA ILE A 228 -14.88 -8.69 -6.98
C ILE A 228 -13.73 -9.41 -7.68
N ALA A 229 -13.31 -8.90 -8.83
CA ALA A 229 -12.14 -9.35 -9.58
C ALA A 229 -11.32 -8.16 -10.08
N VAL A 230 -10.05 -8.40 -10.39
CA VAL A 230 -9.20 -7.41 -11.07
C VAL A 230 -9.32 -7.61 -12.58
N ARG A 231 -9.56 -6.52 -13.31
CA ARG A 231 -9.53 -6.51 -14.77
C ARG A 231 -8.17 -6.02 -15.25
N HIS A 232 -7.40 -6.93 -15.84
CA HIS A 232 -5.99 -6.70 -16.17
C HIS A 232 -5.77 -5.71 -17.33
N ASP A 233 -6.77 -5.50 -18.20
CA ASP A 233 -6.73 -4.52 -19.30
C ASP A 233 -6.67 -3.06 -18.82
N ARG A 234 -7.03 -2.83 -17.55
CA ARG A 234 -7.00 -1.52 -16.89
C ARG A 234 -6.26 -1.58 -15.55
N ALA A 235 -5.39 -2.58 -15.39
CA ALA A 235 -4.46 -2.63 -14.27
C ALA A 235 -3.10 -2.10 -14.71
N PHE A 236 -2.45 -1.35 -13.82
CA PHE A 236 -1.19 -0.67 -14.14
C PHE A 236 -0.13 -0.93 -13.09
N VAL A 237 1.11 -1.07 -13.55
CA VAL A 237 2.32 -1.09 -12.72
C VAL A 237 3.22 0.03 -13.22
N GLY A 238 3.65 0.91 -12.33
CA GLY A 238 4.52 2.01 -12.71
C GLY A 238 5.34 2.51 -11.55
N PHE A 239 6.11 3.56 -11.81
CA PHE A 239 7.12 4.05 -10.87
C PHE A 239 7.04 5.57 -10.71
N PHE A 240 7.47 6.08 -9.56
CA PHE A 240 7.66 7.52 -9.37
C PHE A 240 8.98 7.99 -9.99
N GLN A 241 8.89 8.92 -10.94
CA GLN A 241 10.02 9.51 -11.69
C GLN A 241 11.04 8.49 -12.23
N PRO A 242 10.62 7.43 -12.96
CA PRO A 242 11.53 6.42 -13.50
C PRO A 242 12.64 7.01 -14.39
N GLU A 243 12.37 8.13 -15.05
CA GLU A 243 13.32 8.87 -15.88
C GLU A 243 14.58 9.35 -15.13
N SER A 244 14.51 9.41 -13.79
CA SER A 244 15.64 9.78 -12.95
C SER A 244 16.58 8.61 -12.64
N PHE A 245 16.22 7.37 -13.02
CA PHE A 245 16.95 6.16 -12.67
C PHE A 245 17.24 5.32 -13.91
N ALA A 246 18.51 5.07 -14.21
CA ALA A 246 18.89 4.26 -15.37
C ALA A 246 18.28 2.85 -15.34
N SER A 247 18.14 2.26 -14.15
CA SER A 247 17.53 0.93 -13.95
C SER A 247 16.03 0.88 -14.23
N LEU A 248 15.36 2.03 -14.30
CA LEU A 248 13.92 2.15 -14.60
C LEU A 248 13.67 2.73 -16.00
N SER A 249 14.68 2.76 -16.86
CA SER A 249 14.54 3.26 -18.23
C SER A 249 13.45 2.51 -18.99
N GLY A 250 12.50 3.25 -19.56
CA GLY A 250 11.36 2.70 -20.30
C GLY A 250 10.20 2.19 -19.44
N ALA A 251 10.32 2.25 -18.10
CA ALA A 251 9.22 1.90 -17.22
C ALA A 251 8.10 2.95 -17.26
N MET A 252 6.85 2.50 -17.10
CA MET A 252 5.69 3.38 -17.05
C MET A 252 5.78 4.31 -15.83
N SER A 253 5.60 5.62 -16.02
CA SER A 253 5.60 6.56 -14.91
C SER A 253 4.23 6.59 -14.21
N PHE A 254 4.22 6.98 -12.93
CA PHE A 254 2.98 7.29 -12.21
C PHE A 254 2.13 8.33 -12.95
N ASP A 255 2.76 9.30 -13.62
CA ASP A 255 2.06 10.34 -14.37
C ASP A 255 1.40 9.79 -15.65
N ASP A 256 2.00 8.78 -16.29
CA ASP A 256 1.39 8.05 -17.40
C ASP A 256 0.19 7.24 -16.92
N ILE A 257 0.30 6.54 -15.78
CA ILE A 257 -0.82 5.82 -15.18
C ILE A 257 -1.97 6.77 -14.88
N TRP A 258 -1.67 7.93 -14.30
CA TRP A 258 -2.69 8.91 -13.97
C TRP A 258 -3.40 9.44 -15.22
N ARG A 259 -2.68 9.57 -16.34
CA ARG A 259 -3.27 9.94 -17.64
C ARG A 259 -4.20 8.86 -18.17
N GLU A 260 -3.84 7.58 -18.06
CA GLU A 260 -4.73 6.47 -18.45
C GLU A 260 -5.99 6.40 -17.58
N ILE A 261 -5.85 6.63 -16.26
CA ILE A 261 -6.98 6.66 -15.34
C ILE A 261 -7.88 7.87 -15.63
N GLY A 262 -7.29 9.06 -15.80
CA GLY A 262 -8.02 10.31 -16.01
C GLY A 262 -8.58 10.47 -17.43
N GLY A 263 -7.93 9.87 -18.42
CA GLY A 263 -8.11 10.12 -19.86
C GLY A 263 -8.61 8.91 -20.66
N GLY A 264 -9.24 7.93 -20.03
CA GLY A 264 -10.00 6.91 -20.79
C GLY A 264 -11.01 7.61 -21.71
N ASP A 265 -10.68 7.69 -23.00
CA ASP A 265 -11.22 8.54 -24.09
C ASP A 265 -12.72 8.33 -24.41
N GLY A 266 -13.57 8.53 -23.42
CA GLY A 266 -15.00 8.76 -23.59
C GLY A 266 -15.46 9.68 -22.48
N GLU A 267 -16.50 10.48 -22.74
CA GLU A 267 -17.27 11.07 -21.65
C GLU A 267 -17.65 9.93 -20.72
N ARG A 268 -17.04 9.87 -19.52
CA ARG A 268 -17.43 8.87 -18.53
C ARG A 268 -18.92 9.05 -18.32
N GLU A 269 -19.66 7.98 -18.57
CA GLU A 269 -21.11 7.98 -18.36
C GLU A 269 -21.42 8.62 -17.00
N PRO A 270 -22.26 9.68 -16.98
CA PRO A 270 -22.60 10.36 -15.75
C PRO A 270 -23.07 9.37 -14.69
N GLY A 271 -22.45 9.42 -13.51
CA GLY A 271 -22.76 8.49 -12.42
C GLY A 271 -22.04 7.14 -12.49
N ARG A 272 -21.02 6.95 -13.33
CA ARG A 272 -20.11 5.80 -13.26
C ARG A 272 -18.90 6.11 -12.37
N ALA A 273 -18.57 5.20 -11.44
CA ALA A 273 -17.34 5.22 -10.68
C ALA A 273 -16.42 4.06 -11.08
N ASP A 274 -15.13 4.36 -11.27
CA ASP A 274 -14.10 3.32 -11.33
C ASP A 274 -13.49 3.14 -9.93
N VAL A 275 -13.30 1.90 -9.49
CA VAL A 275 -12.69 1.57 -8.20
C VAL A 275 -11.38 0.83 -8.44
N TYR A 276 -10.28 1.38 -7.94
CA TYR A 276 -8.96 0.78 -7.99
C TYR A 276 -8.50 0.42 -6.58
N ILE A 277 -7.94 -0.77 -6.43
CA ILE A 277 -7.09 -1.09 -5.28
C ILE A 277 -5.68 -0.63 -5.63
N VAL A 278 -5.06 0.16 -4.77
CA VAL A 278 -3.73 0.73 -5.00
C VAL A 278 -2.74 0.12 -4.02
N SER A 279 -1.67 -0.47 -4.55
CA SER A 279 -0.54 -1.00 -3.78
C SER A 279 0.61 0.00 -3.79
N TRP A 280 1.05 0.45 -2.63
CA TRP A 280 2.20 1.33 -2.48
C TRP A 280 2.95 1.05 -1.18
N ASN A 281 4.25 0.76 -1.29
CA ASN A 281 5.15 0.59 -0.15
C ASN A 281 4.62 -0.39 0.92
N ASP A 282 4.28 -1.61 0.49
CA ASP A 282 3.74 -2.71 1.34
C ASP A 282 2.40 -2.38 2.03
N HIS A 283 1.64 -1.44 1.48
CA HIS A 283 0.32 -1.09 1.96
C HIS A 283 -0.69 -0.92 0.83
N PHE A 284 -1.93 -1.28 1.10
CA PHE A 284 -3.03 -1.18 0.16
C PHE A 284 -4.05 -0.14 0.61
N PHE A 285 -4.52 0.68 -0.32
CA PHE A 285 -5.62 1.63 -0.13
C PHE A 285 -6.53 1.64 -1.36
N VAL A 286 -7.70 2.28 -1.27
CA VAL A 286 -8.66 2.33 -2.39
C VAL A 286 -8.68 3.72 -3.01
N LEU A 287 -8.65 3.76 -4.34
CA LEU A 287 -8.92 4.95 -5.15
C LEU A 287 -10.28 4.78 -5.86
N LYS A 288 -11.25 5.64 -5.55
CA LYS A 288 -12.52 5.73 -6.30
C LYS A 288 -12.48 6.95 -7.21
N VAL A 289 -12.84 6.76 -8.48
CA VAL A 289 -12.67 7.77 -9.54
C VAL A 289 -14.02 8.07 -10.15
N GLU A 290 -14.56 9.26 -9.91
CA GLU A 290 -15.79 9.78 -10.51
C GLU A 290 -15.47 10.89 -11.53
N SER A 291 -16.49 11.44 -12.18
CA SER A 291 -16.32 12.49 -13.19
C SER A 291 -15.80 13.81 -12.61
N ASP A 292 -16.34 14.22 -11.46
CA ASP A 292 -16.14 15.52 -10.83
C ASP A 292 -15.24 15.45 -9.57
N CYS A 293 -15.02 14.26 -9.02
CA CYS A 293 -14.18 14.08 -7.84
C CYS A 293 -13.51 12.71 -7.76
N TYR A 294 -12.41 12.66 -7.02
CA TYR A 294 -11.69 11.42 -6.68
C TYR A 294 -11.72 11.20 -5.18
N TYR A 295 -11.68 9.94 -4.75
CA TYR A 295 -11.60 9.58 -3.34
C TYR A 295 -10.42 8.67 -3.07
N ILE A 296 -9.70 8.95 -1.98
CA ILE A 296 -8.74 8.01 -1.38
C ILE A 296 -9.33 7.52 -0.08
N ILE A 297 -9.41 6.20 0.09
CA ILE A 297 -9.88 5.54 1.31
C ILE A 297 -8.74 4.69 1.81
N ASP A 298 -8.27 4.99 3.02
CA ASP A 298 -7.14 4.31 3.62
C ASP A 298 -7.46 3.92 5.06
N THR A 299 -7.23 2.65 5.36
CA THR A 299 -7.54 2.05 6.65
C THR A 299 -6.41 2.20 7.66
N LEU A 300 -5.28 2.78 7.26
CA LEU A 300 -4.15 3.06 8.13
C LEU A 300 -3.96 4.57 8.31
N GLY A 301 -4.50 5.09 9.43
CA GLY A 301 -4.58 6.52 9.71
C GLY A 301 -3.24 7.23 9.67
N GLU A 302 -2.21 6.63 10.26
CA GLU A 302 -0.88 7.23 10.35
C GLU A 302 -0.29 7.60 8.98
N ARG A 303 -0.76 7.02 7.87
CA ARG A 303 -0.26 7.40 6.54
C ARG A 303 -0.64 8.84 6.17
N LEU A 304 -1.73 9.37 6.72
CA LEU A 304 -2.16 10.75 6.49
C LEU A 304 -1.30 11.76 7.26
N TYR A 305 -1.18 11.57 8.58
CA TYR A 305 -0.33 12.37 9.45
C TYR A 305 0.11 11.56 10.68
N GLU A 306 1.20 11.99 11.32
CA GLU A 306 1.77 11.28 12.47
C GLU A 306 0.83 11.25 13.68
N GLY A 307 0.63 10.08 14.25
CA GLY A 307 -0.25 9.89 15.41
C GLY A 307 -1.74 9.78 15.07
N CYS A 308 -2.12 9.78 13.79
CA CYS A 308 -3.49 9.45 13.38
C CYS A 308 -3.77 7.96 13.61
N ASP A 309 -4.83 7.66 14.35
CA ASP A 309 -5.29 6.33 14.74
C ASP A 309 -6.69 6.01 14.18
N LYS A 310 -7.12 6.76 13.16
CA LYS A 310 -8.41 6.61 12.50
C LYS A 310 -8.23 6.38 11.01
N ALA A 311 -8.95 5.41 10.46
CA ALA A 311 -9.08 5.30 9.01
C ALA A 311 -9.75 6.57 8.44
N TYR A 312 -9.44 6.90 7.19
CA TYR A 312 -9.89 8.14 6.58
C TYR A 312 -10.35 7.96 5.14
N MET A 313 -11.24 8.85 4.73
CA MET A 313 -11.59 9.07 3.33
C MET A 313 -11.31 10.52 2.98
N LEU A 314 -10.50 10.77 1.97
CA LEU A 314 -10.33 12.08 1.36
C LEU A 314 -11.20 12.17 0.11
N ARG A 315 -11.88 13.29 -0.08
CA ARG A 315 -12.56 13.63 -1.34
C ARG A 315 -11.84 14.80 -1.96
N PHE A 316 -11.43 14.64 -3.21
CA PHE A 316 -10.78 15.65 -4.02
C PHE A 316 -11.76 16.14 -5.07
N ASP A 317 -12.34 17.31 -4.84
CA ASP A 317 -13.35 17.96 -5.67
C ASP A 317 -12.99 19.43 -5.91
N GLY A 318 -13.88 20.21 -6.53
CA GLY A 318 -13.66 21.64 -6.81
C GLY A 318 -13.34 22.52 -5.59
N SER A 319 -13.55 22.04 -4.36
CA SER A 319 -13.17 22.75 -3.12
C SER A 319 -11.75 22.43 -2.64
N SER A 320 -11.09 21.47 -3.27
CA SER A 320 -9.77 20.97 -2.88
C SER A 320 -8.65 21.83 -3.46
N GLN A 321 -7.64 22.11 -2.66
CA GLN A 321 -6.51 22.95 -3.05
C GLN A 321 -5.22 22.45 -2.38
N MET A 322 -4.14 22.39 -3.16
CA MET A 322 -2.80 22.12 -2.66
C MET A 322 -1.89 23.33 -2.92
N GLN A 323 -1.09 23.70 -1.92
CA GLN A 323 -0.17 24.83 -1.98
C GLN A 323 1.22 24.42 -1.49
N ALA A 324 2.26 25.12 -1.93
CA ALA A 324 3.60 24.96 -1.36
C ALA A 324 3.66 25.60 0.04
N GLU A 325 4.21 24.87 1.01
CA GLU A 325 4.29 25.30 2.40
C GLU A 325 5.03 26.64 2.53
N GLY A 326 4.44 27.60 3.24
CA GLY A 326 5.06 28.91 3.49
C GLY A 326 5.00 29.88 2.31
N THR A 327 4.26 29.56 1.25
CA THR A 327 4.04 30.43 0.08
C THR A 327 2.56 30.46 -0.31
N ASP A 328 2.17 31.41 -1.16
CA ASP A 328 0.85 31.43 -1.81
C ASP A 328 0.84 30.69 -3.17
N GLU A 329 1.89 29.90 -3.46
CA GLU A 329 1.99 29.16 -4.73
C GLU A 329 1.03 27.96 -4.73
N VAL A 330 0.00 28.05 -5.58
CA VAL A 330 -0.97 26.97 -5.79
C VAL A 330 -0.36 25.91 -6.69
N ILE A 331 -0.18 24.70 -6.16
CA ILE A 331 0.35 23.54 -6.87
C ILE A 331 -0.73 22.86 -7.70
N ALA A 332 -1.91 22.67 -7.11
CA ALA A 332 -3.04 22.01 -7.75
C ALA A 332 -4.37 22.46 -7.13
N THR A 333 -5.44 22.31 -7.90
CA THR A 333 -6.82 22.53 -7.45
C THR A 333 -7.71 21.41 -7.97
N GLY A 334 -8.88 21.25 -7.36
CA GLY A 334 -9.85 20.28 -7.86
C GLY A 334 -9.43 18.83 -7.60
N LYS A 335 -9.89 17.94 -8.47
CA LYS A 335 -9.55 16.50 -8.44
C LYS A 335 -8.06 16.20 -8.67
N GLU A 336 -7.31 17.11 -9.30
CA GLU A 336 -5.87 16.96 -9.53
C GLU A 336 -5.06 16.98 -8.23
N CYS A 337 -5.61 17.56 -7.15
CA CYS A 337 -5.03 17.44 -5.81
C CYS A 337 -4.85 15.98 -5.36
N CYS A 338 -5.65 15.03 -5.87
CA CYS A 338 -5.50 13.61 -5.57
C CYS A 338 -4.18 13.04 -6.12
N ARG A 339 -3.85 13.40 -7.37
CA ARG A 339 -2.58 13.02 -8.01
C ARG A 339 -1.41 13.52 -7.19
N GLU A 340 -1.48 14.79 -6.81
CA GLU A 340 -0.40 15.44 -6.09
C GLU A 340 -0.33 15.01 -4.62
N PHE A 341 -1.43 14.58 -4.00
CA PHE A 341 -1.41 13.94 -2.68
C PHE A 341 -0.59 12.64 -2.73
N ILE A 342 -0.83 11.77 -3.71
CA ILE A 342 -0.05 10.53 -3.82
C ILE A 342 1.44 10.84 -4.02
N LYS A 343 1.79 11.81 -4.89
CA LYS A 343 3.19 12.19 -5.14
C LYS A 343 3.86 12.86 -3.92
N ARG A 344 3.19 13.83 -3.31
CA ARG A 344 3.80 14.74 -2.31
C ARG A 344 3.57 14.34 -0.85
N PHE A 345 2.50 13.59 -0.55
CA PHE A 345 2.26 13.09 0.81
C PHE A 345 2.77 11.66 0.98
N LEU A 346 2.52 10.78 -0.01
CA LEU A 346 2.82 9.36 0.14
C LEU A 346 4.21 8.98 -0.40
N ALA A 347 4.62 9.58 -1.53
CA ALA A 347 5.84 9.20 -2.23
C ALA A 347 7.04 10.14 -2.03
N ALA A 348 6.83 11.35 -1.51
CA ALA A 348 7.87 12.40 -1.47
C ALA A 348 9.15 11.97 -0.75
N ILE A 349 9.03 11.44 0.47
CA ILE A 349 10.18 11.00 1.26
C ILE A 349 10.89 9.80 0.59
N PRO A 350 10.22 8.69 0.25
CA PRO A 350 10.86 7.59 -0.47
C PRO A 350 11.55 8.01 -1.77
N LEU A 351 10.92 8.88 -2.56
CA LEU A 351 11.45 9.38 -3.82
C LEU A 351 12.70 10.24 -3.61
N ARG A 352 12.66 11.20 -2.68
CA ARG A 352 13.82 12.04 -2.35
C ARG A 352 15.00 11.20 -1.88
N GLU A 353 14.76 10.20 -1.03
CA GLU A 353 15.80 9.29 -0.55
C GLU A 353 16.46 8.50 -1.70
N GLU A 354 15.68 7.94 -2.62
CA GLU A 354 16.23 7.23 -3.77
C GLU A 354 16.98 8.17 -4.73
N LEU A 355 16.49 9.38 -4.96
CA LEU A 355 17.19 10.40 -5.75
C LEU A 355 18.52 10.81 -5.10
N GLU A 356 18.57 10.92 -3.77
CA GLU A 356 19.82 11.17 -3.06
C GLU A 356 20.81 10.01 -3.17
N ILE A 357 20.33 8.76 -3.10
CA ILE A 357 21.16 7.57 -3.28
C ILE A 357 21.76 7.55 -4.70
N GLU A 358 20.94 7.82 -5.71
CA GLU A 358 21.37 7.90 -7.12
C GLU A 358 22.42 9.00 -7.32
N ARG A 359 22.17 10.21 -6.78
CA ARG A 359 23.11 11.36 -6.89
C ARG A 359 24.43 11.12 -6.17
N ARG A 360 24.41 10.42 -5.04
CA ARG A 360 25.64 10.08 -4.27
C ARG A 360 26.50 9.06 -5.01
N GLY A 361 26.02 8.48 -6.12
CA GLY A 361 26.79 7.56 -6.94
C GLY A 361 27.29 6.37 -6.14
N ALA A 362 26.48 5.88 -5.18
CA ALA A 362 26.84 4.78 -4.29
C ALA A 362 26.97 3.46 -5.08
N GLY A 363 28.11 3.35 -5.76
CA GLY A 363 28.90 2.16 -6.03
C GLY A 363 28.18 0.99 -6.68
N GLY A 364 28.51 0.74 -7.94
CA GLY A 364 28.41 -0.61 -8.50
C GLY A 364 29.03 -1.63 -7.53
N GLY A 365 28.21 -2.58 -7.09
CA GLY A 365 28.59 -3.60 -6.11
C GLY A 365 27.64 -3.65 -4.91
N ASP A 366 26.44 -4.21 -5.13
CA ASP A 366 25.62 -4.87 -4.09
C ASP A 366 25.06 -4.02 -2.91
N GLY A 367 25.03 -2.69 -3.03
CA GLY A 367 24.44 -1.80 -2.00
C GLY A 367 23.77 -0.51 -2.49
N GLY A 368 23.66 -0.31 -3.81
CA GLY A 368 22.93 0.80 -4.42
C GLY A 368 21.41 0.65 -4.24
N GLY A 369 20.68 1.76 -4.25
CA GLY A 369 19.23 1.77 -4.05
C GLY A 369 18.50 0.74 -4.91
N ALA A 370 17.34 0.29 -4.44
CA ALA A 370 16.44 -0.57 -5.19
C ALA A 370 15.21 0.25 -5.57
N PRO A 371 15.33 1.22 -6.50
CA PRO A 371 14.24 2.13 -6.83
C PRO A 371 13.04 1.36 -7.37
N HIS A 372 13.27 0.22 -8.03
CA HIS A 372 12.20 -0.69 -8.45
C HIS A 372 11.39 -1.28 -7.28
N ARG A 373 12.00 -1.48 -6.10
CA ARG A 373 11.27 -1.99 -4.92
C ARG A 373 10.62 -0.88 -4.11
N ARG A 374 11.16 0.34 -4.17
CA ARG A 374 10.79 1.45 -3.29
C ARG A 374 9.89 2.49 -3.96
N LEU A 375 9.92 2.56 -5.29
CA LEU A 375 9.19 3.53 -6.09
C LEU A 375 8.11 2.90 -6.98
N GLN A 376 7.89 1.59 -6.91
CA GLN A 376 6.81 0.90 -7.61
C GLN A 376 5.45 1.17 -6.94
N ILE A 377 4.47 1.54 -7.76
CA ILE A 377 3.06 1.66 -7.39
C ILE A 377 2.21 0.89 -8.39
N GLU A 378 1.18 0.22 -7.88
CA GLU A 378 0.28 -0.61 -8.69
C GLU A 378 -1.17 -0.17 -8.51
N PHE A 379 -1.93 -0.16 -9.60
CA PHE A 379 -3.33 0.17 -9.64
C PHE A 379 -4.11 -1.02 -10.21
N HIS A 380 -4.90 -1.67 -9.38
CA HIS A 380 -5.69 -2.83 -9.75
C HIS A 380 -7.15 -2.40 -9.96
N PHE A 381 -7.57 -2.25 -11.22
CA PHE A 381 -8.95 -1.92 -11.54
C PHE A 381 -9.88 -3.06 -11.16
N THR A 382 -10.88 -2.76 -10.33
CA THR A 382 -11.81 -3.77 -9.80
C THR A 382 -13.14 -3.73 -10.53
N VAL A 383 -13.73 -4.90 -10.74
CA VAL A 383 -15.08 -5.10 -11.25
C VAL A 383 -15.83 -6.07 -10.35
N LEU A 384 -17.16 -6.00 -10.35
CA LEU A 384 -17.97 -7.05 -9.76
C LEU A 384 -17.79 -8.35 -10.57
N GLN A 385 -17.65 -9.48 -9.88
CA GLN A 385 -17.75 -10.78 -10.54
C GLN A 385 -19.21 -11.04 -10.86
N ASP A 386 -19.53 -11.28 -12.13
CA ASP A 386 -20.84 -11.82 -12.49
C ASP A 386 -20.93 -13.24 -11.95
N ASP A 387 -21.93 -13.51 -11.11
CA ASP A 387 -22.30 -14.85 -10.65
C ASP A 387 -22.87 -15.64 -11.85
N ASN A 388 -22.03 -15.99 -12.83
CA ASN A 388 -22.40 -16.94 -13.85
C ASN A 388 -22.33 -18.35 -13.24
N ARG A 389 -23.48 -18.73 -12.67
CA ARG A 389 -23.83 -20.07 -12.18
C ARG A 389 -23.66 -21.16 -13.22
#